data_AF-A0A5Q4FJF9-F1
#
_entry.id   AF-A0A5Q4FJF9-F1
#
_cell.length_a   1.000
_cell.length_b   1.000
_cell.length_c   1.000
_cell.angle_alpha   90.00
_cell.angle_beta   90.00
_cell.angle_gamma   90.00
#
_symmetry.space_group_name_H-M   'P 1'
#
loop_
_entity.id
_entity.type
_entity.pdbx_description
1 polymer ?
#
loop_
_entity_poly.entity_id
_entity_poly.type
_entity_poly.pdbx_seq_one_letter_code
_entity_poly.pdbx_strand_id
1 'polypeptide(L)'
;MAKDTRTSLTVTVFILLFLLNVLLQMLLSGEPLGRLLAEVFTTAMGLFNLISAIVLWFINYFFSPLAFYLMGIVIALEFLVLPLMVRYRYISFKPNLFVSVLGAFYIWLVFRIMGVIFG
;
A
#
# COMPACT_ATOMS: atom_id res chain seq x y z
N MET A 1 -22.00 -22.83 -7.75
CA MET A 1 -21.53 -21.64 -8.48
C MET A 1 -21.36 -20.40 -7.58
N ALA A 2 -20.96 -20.56 -6.30
CA ALA A 2 -20.86 -19.46 -5.32
C ALA A 2 -19.42 -19.18 -4.83
N LYS A 3 -18.42 -19.86 -5.42
CA LYS A 3 -17.02 -19.80 -4.98
C LYS A 3 -16.23 -18.67 -5.65
N ASP A 4 -16.63 -18.26 -6.86
CA ASP A 4 -15.95 -17.19 -7.61
C ASP A 4 -16.26 -15.80 -7.06
N THR A 5 -17.50 -15.55 -6.60
CA THR A 5 -17.91 -14.22 -6.14
C THR A 5 -17.21 -13.80 -4.85
N ARG A 6 -17.01 -14.72 -3.88
CA ARG A 6 -16.31 -14.42 -2.62
C ARG A 6 -14.82 -14.11 -2.83
N THR A 7 -14.19 -14.80 -3.77
CA THR A 7 -12.78 -14.59 -4.11
C THR A 7 -12.61 -13.22 -4.78
N SER A 8 -13.49 -12.87 -5.72
CA SER A 8 -13.51 -11.56 -6.38
C SER A 8 -13.71 -10.40 -5.39
N LEU A 9 -14.64 -10.55 -4.44
CA LEU A 9 -14.92 -9.52 -3.43
C LEU A 9 -13.72 -9.31 -2.50
N THR A 10 -13.06 -10.39 -2.08
CA THR A 10 -11.86 -10.32 -1.22
C THR A 10 -10.71 -9.60 -1.93
N VAL A 11 -10.44 -9.94 -3.19
CA VAL A 11 -9.40 -9.28 -4.00
C VAL A 11 -9.71 -7.79 -4.17
N THR A 12 -10.97 -7.44 -4.43
CA THR A 12 -11.40 -6.05 -4.60
C THR A 12 -11.16 -5.25 -3.32
N VAL A 13 -11.52 -5.81 -2.15
CA VAL A 13 -11.26 -5.17 -0.85
C VAL A 13 -9.77 -4.98 -0.62
N PHE A 14 -8.93 -5.96 -0.92
CA PHE A 14 -7.48 -5.80 -0.76
C PHE A 14 -6.89 -4.73 -1.71
N ILE A 15 -7.36 -4.64 -2.95
CA ILE A 15 -6.95 -3.58 -3.88
C ILE A 15 -7.37 -2.20 -3.35
N LEU A 16 -8.61 -2.09 -2.83
CA LEU A 16 -9.08 -0.84 -2.24
C LEU A 16 -8.26 -0.43 -1.01
N LEU A 17 -7.95 -1.38 -0.13
CA LEU A 17 -7.09 -1.15 1.03
C LEU A 17 -5.67 -0.74 0.63
N PHE A 18 -5.13 -1.37 -0.42
CA PHE A 18 -3.83 -1.00 -0.98
C PHE A 18 -3.82 0.45 -1.48
N LEU A 19 -4.81 0.81 -2.30
CA LEU A 19 -4.96 2.18 -2.82
C LEU A 19 -5.10 3.19 -1.69
N LEU A 20 -5.92 2.89 -0.69
CA LEU A 20 -6.13 3.77 0.46
C LEU A 20 -4.85 3.95 1.27
N ASN A 21 -4.04 2.89 1.42
CA ASN A 21 -2.74 2.96 2.08
C ASN A 21 -1.76 3.84 1.27
N VAL A 22 -1.69 3.67 -0.05
CA VAL A 22 -0.87 4.52 -0.93
C VAL A 22 -1.25 5.99 -0.80
N LEU A 23 -2.55 6.30 -0.84
CA LEU A 23 -3.04 7.68 -0.67
C LEU A 23 -2.70 8.24 0.71
N LEU A 24 -2.84 7.46 1.78
CA LEU A 24 -2.44 7.89 3.12
C LEU A 24 -0.94 8.17 3.19
N GLN A 25 -0.10 7.36 2.55
CA GLN A 25 1.33 7.61 2.53
C GLN A 25 1.71 8.86 1.75
N MET A 26 1.04 9.11 0.61
CA MET A 26 1.17 10.36 -0.14
C MET A 26 0.80 11.56 0.74
N LEU A 27 -0.30 11.48 1.48
CA LEU A 27 -0.73 12.54 2.41
C LEU A 27 0.34 12.81 3.48
N LEU A 28 0.88 11.74 4.09
CA LEU A 28 1.92 11.85 5.12
C LEU A 28 3.26 12.35 4.56
N SER A 29 3.52 12.16 3.27
CA SER A 29 4.67 12.73 2.56
C SER A 29 4.48 14.19 2.15
N GLY A 30 3.35 14.81 2.49
CA GLY A 30 3.08 16.22 2.18
C GLY A 30 2.52 16.49 0.79
N GLU A 31 2.12 15.45 0.05
CA GLU A 31 1.48 15.64 -1.26
C GLU A 31 0.11 16.31 -1.09
N PRO A 32 -0.24 17.33 -1.90
CA PRO A 32 -1.48 18.09 -1.79
C PRO A 32 -2.68 17.32 -2.37
N LEU A 33 -2.95 16.13 -1.84
CA LEU A 33 -4.01 15.23 -2.31
C LEU A 33 -5.39 15.90 -2.35
N GLY A 34 -5.71 16.77 -1.40
CA GLY A 34 -6.98 17.50 -1.40
C GLY A 34 -7.16 18.38 -2.65
N ARG A 35 -6.08 19.03 -3.09
CA ARG A 35 -6.08 19.82 -4.34
C ARG A 35 -6.16 18.91 -5.56
N LEU A 36 -5.36 17.85 -5.61
CA LEU A 36 -5.35 16.92 -6.74
C LEU A 36 -6.73 16.25 -6.93
N LEU A 37 -7.38 15.84 -5.84
CA LEU A 37 -8.74 15.28 -5.87
C LEU A 37 -9.77 16.32 -6.32
N ALA A 38 -9.65 17.58 -5.89
CA ALA A 38 -10.53 18.65 -6.36
C ALA A 38 -10.34 18.94 -7.87
N GLU A 39 -9.11 18.85 -8.37
CA GLU A 39 -8.80 19.04 -9.80
C GLU A 39 -9.47 17.98 -10.69
N VAL A 40 -9.62 16.73 -10.21
CA VAL A 40 -10.33 15.65 -10.93
C VAL A 40 -11.76 16.03 -11.29
N PHE A 41 -12.47 16.73 -10.39
CA PHE A 41 -13.86 17.11 -10.60
C PHE A 41 -14.04 18.46 -11.29
N THR A 42 -13.00 19.29 -11.30
CA THR A 42 -13.09 20.68 -11.82
C THR A 42 -12.42 20.86 -13.18
N THR A 43 -11.53 19.95 -13.59
CA THR A 43 -10.77 20.09 -14.84
C THR A 43 -10.80 18.81 -15.68
N ALA A 44 -10.88 18.94 -17.00
CA ALA A 44 -10.84 17.79 -17.92
C ALA A 44 -9.52 17.00 -17.85
N MET A 45 -8.44 17.64 -17.39
CA MET A 45 -7.11 17.05 -17.20
C MET A 45 -6.87 16.57 -15.75
N GLY A 46 -7.81 16.77 -14.84
CA GLY A 46 -7.57 16.53 -13.40
C GLY A 46 -7.25 15.07 -13.07
N LEU A 47 -7.88 14.13 -13.77
CA LEU A 47 -7.58 12.71 -13.64
C LEU A 47 -6.16 12.37 -14.13
N PHE A 48 -5.69 13.02 -15.21
CA PHE A 48 -4.33 12.85 -15.69
C PHE A 48 -3.32 13.44 -14.70
N ASN A 49 -3.58 14.64 -14.16
CA ASN A 49 -2.74 15.26 -13.13
C ASN A 49 -2.61 14.40 -11.88
N LEU A 50 -3.72 13.83 -11.39
CA LEU A 50 -3.71 12.94 -10.23
C LEU A 50 -2.85 11.68 -10.51
N ILE A 51 -3.05 11.04 -11.66
CA ILE A 51 -2.26 9.86 -12.05
C ILE A 51 -0.78 10.22 -12.17
N SER A 52 -0.44 11.34 -12.81
CA SER A 52 0.95 11.80 -12.92
C SER A 52 1.56 12.05 -11.54
N ALA A 53 0.84 12.66 -10.61
CA ALA A 53 1.31 12.89 -9.25
C ALA A 53 1.55 11.57 -8.50
N ILE A 54 0.64 10.59 -8.62
CA ILE A 54 0.81 9.26 -8.03
C ILE A 54 2.06 8.57 -8.59
N VAL A 55 2.26 8.61 -9.90
CA VAL A 55 3.43 8.00 -10.56
C VAL A 55 4.72 8.68 -10.13
N LEU A 56 4.75 10.02 -10.11
CA LEU A 56 5.93 10.77 -9.71
C LEU A 56 6.29 10.53 -8.24
N TRP A 57 5.28 10.53 -7.37
CA TRP A 57 5.43 10.16 -5.98
C TRP A 57 5.98 8.74 -5.84
N PHE A 58 5.42 7.78 -6.58
CA PHE A 58 5.87 6.38 -6.53
C PHE A 58 7.33 6.23 -6.96
N ILE A 59 7.75 6.93 -8.02
CA ILE A 59 9.15 6.96 -8.47
C ILE A 59 10.05 7.53 -7.38
N ASN A 60 9.73 8.72 -6.86
CA ASN A 60 10.51 9.37 -5.80
C ASN A 60 10.58 8.51 -4.53
N TYR A 61 9.48 7.83 -4.22
CA TYR A 61 9.39 6.91 -3.11
C TYR A 61 10.29 5.69 -3.31
N PHE A 62 10.26 5.07 -4.50
CA PHE A 62 11.05 3.88 -4.82
C PHE A 62 12.56 4.16 -4.81
N PHE A 63 12.98 5.36 -5.18
CA PHE A 63 14.39 5.77 -5.12
C PHE A 63 14.81 6.36 -3.76
N SER A 64 13.89 6.44 -2.80
CA SER A 64 14.22 6.89 -1.44
C SER A 64 14.91 5.77 -0.63
N PRO A 65 15.75 6.13 0.36
CA PRO A 65 16.28 5.16 1.33
C PRO A 65 15.17 4.34 2.02
N LEU A 66 13.97 4.91 2.15
CA LEU A 66 12.80 4.27 2.76
C LEU A 66 12.31 3.06 1.96
N ALA A 67 12.45 3.07 0.63
CA ALA A 67 12.08 1.92 -0.20
C ALA A 67 12.96 0.70 0.07
N PHE A 68 14.26 0.90 0.38
CA PHE A 68 15.14 -0.20 0.76
C PHE A 68 14.70 -0.86 2.07
N TYR A 69 14.31 -0.06 3.07
CA TYR A 69 13.76 -0.59 4.32
C TYR A 69 12.46 -1.36 4.10
N LEU A 70 11.56 -0.83 3.26
CA LEU A 70 10.33 -1.52 2.89
C LEU A 70 10.58 -2.83 2.16
N MET A 71 11.55 -2.87 1.24
CA MET A 71 11.92 -4.10 0.55
C MET A 71 12.41 -5.16 1.55
N GLY A 72 13.19 -4.75 2.56
CA GLY A 72 13.58 -5.62 3.67
C GLY A 72 12.39 -6.16 4.47
N ILE A 73 11.42 -5.32 4.81
CA ILE A 73 10.20 -5.74 5.51
C ILE A 73 9.37 -6.69 4.64
N VAL A 74 9.23 -6.43 3.34
CA VAL A 74 8.52 -7.31 2.39
C VAL A 74 9.17 -8.70 2.35
N ILE A 75 10.50 -8.75 2.24
CA ILE A 75 11.23 -10.03 2.23
C ILE A 75 11.06 -10.76 3.56
N ALA A 76 11.16 -10.05 4.69
CA ALA A 76 10.95 -10.64 6.01
C ALA A 76 9.50 -11.17 6.18
N LEU A 77 8.50 -10.43 5.69
CA LEU A 77 7.12 -10.86 5.75
C LEU A 77 6.85 -12.09 4.88
N GLU A 78 7.34 -12.08 3.64
CA GLU A 78 7.09 -13.14 2.66
C GLU A 78 7.75 -14.46 3.06
N PHE A 79 9.00 -14.42 3.52
CA PHE A 79 9.79 -15.64 3.74
C PHE A 79 9.86 -16.08 5.20
N LEU A 80 9.60 -15.19 6.16
CA LEU A 80 9.68 -15.50 7.59
C LEU A 80 8.31 -15.42 8.28
N VAL A 81 7.69 -14.23 8.29
CA VAL A 81 6.53 -13.98 9.16
C VAL A 81 5.27 -14.70 8.67
N LEU A 82 4.85 -14.50 7.42
CA LEU A 82 3.64 -15.14 6.90
C LEU A 82 3.73 -16.68 6.91
N PRO A 83 4.85 -17.31 6.50
CA PRO A 83 4.99 -18.76 6.61
C PRO A 83 4.89 -19.27 8.06
N LEU A 84 5.49 -18.56 9.02
CA LEU A 84 5.36 -18.90 10.44
C LEU A 84 3.91 -18.75 10.93
N MET A 85 3.23 -17.66 10.57
CA MET A 85 1.84 -17.45 10.97
C MET A 85 0.89 -18.52 10.40
N VAL A 86 1.14 -19.00 9.18
CA VAL A 86 0.42 -20.14 8.60
C VAL A 86 0.73 -21.43 9.37
N ARG A 87 2.01 -21.69 9.68
CA ARG A 87 2.45 -22.89 10.42
C ARG A 87 1.79 -22.98 11.81
N TYR A 88 1.67 -21.86 12.51
CA TYR A 88 1.03 -21.78 13.83
C TYR A 88 -0.49 -21.56 13.78
N ARG A 89 -1.10 -21.61 12.58
CA ARG A 89 -2.56 -21.46 12.36
C ARG A 89 -3.15 -20.13 12.83
N TYR A 90 -2.34 -19.07 12.90
CA TYR A 90 -2.84 -17.71 13.15
C TYR A 90 -3.59 -17.14 11.94
N ILE A 91 -3.25 -17.60 10.73
CA ILE A 91 -3.89 -17.20 9.48
C ILE A 91 -4.19 -18.42 8.61
N SER A 92 -5.30 -18.37 7.89
CA SER A 92 -5.77 -19.48 7.03
C SER A 92 -5.59 -19.22 5.54
N PHE A 93 -5.13 -18.02 5.15
CA PHE A 93 -4.87 -17.68 3.76
C PHE A 93 -3.45 -18.09 3.34
N LYS A 94 -3.27 -18.40 2.04
CA LYS A 94 -1.94 -18.69 1.50
C LYS A 94 -1.12 -17.40 1.44
N PRO A 95 0.16 -17.43 1.89
CA PRO A 95 1.07 -16.30 1.71
C PRO A 95 1.15 -15.96 0.22
N ASN A 96 1.16 -14.68 -0.09
CA ASN A 96 1.34 -14.16 -1.43
C ASN A 96 2.09 -12.84 -1.31
N LEU A 97 2.99 -12.58 -2.25
CA LEU A 97 3.76 -11.36 -2.37
C LEU A 97 2.90 -10.10 -2.19
N PHE A 98 1.68 -10.08 -2.73
CA PHE A 98 0.78 -8.93 -2.58
C PHE A 98 0.39 -8.65 -1.11
N VAL A 99 0.17 -9.70 -0.31
CA VAL A 99 -0.13 -9.57 1.11
C VAL A 99 1.09 -9.09 1.89
N SER A 100 2.28 -9.56 1.52
CA SER A 100 3.54 -9.11 2.12
C SER A 100 3.83 -7.65 1.81
N VAL A 101 3.59 -7.21 0.57
CA VAL A 101 3.69 -5.80 0.18
C VAL A 101 2.69 -4.96 0.97
N LEU A 102 1.42 -5.36 1.01
CA LEU A 102 0.38 -4.63 1.74
C LEU A 102 0.68 -4.56 3.24
N GLY A 103 1.13 -5.66 3.83
CA GLY A 103 1.55 -5.73 5.23
C GLY A 103 2.76 -4.84 5.51
N ALA A 104 3.76 -4.82 4.62
CA ALA A 104 4.94 -3.97 4.77
C ALA A 104 4.56 -2.48 4.71
N PHE A 105 3.71 -2.10 3.75
CA PHE A 105 3.16 -0.75 3.64
C PHE A 105 2.38 -0.35 4.90
N TYR A 106 1.60 -1.27 5.48
CA TYR A 106 0.85 -1.01 6.71
C TYR A 106 1.75 -0.86 7.95
N ILE A 107 2.72 -1.77 8.13
CA ILE A 107 3.70 -1.68 9.23
C ILE A 107 4.46 -0.37 9.15
N TRP A 108 4.89 0.01 7.95
CA TRP A 108 5.59 1.26 7.72
C TRP A 108 4.71 2.48 8.07
N LEU A 109 3.45 2.48 7.64
CA LEU A 109 2.48 3.53 7.97
C LEU A 109 2.31 3.67 9.50
N VAL A 110 2.19 2.55 10.22
CA VAL A 110 2.09 2.56 11.70
C VAL A 110 3.35 3.19 12.32
N PHE A 111 4.55 2.77 11.90
CA PHE A 111 5.79 3.36 12.42
C PHE A 111 5.92 4.85 12.13
N ARG A 112 5.45 5.30 10.97
CA ARG A 112 5.44 6.73 10.60
C ARG A 112 4.47 7.53 11.47
N ILE A 113 3.25 7.03 11.69
CA ILE A 113 2.25 7.68 12.55
C ILE A 113 2.73 7.73 14.00
N MET A 114 3.41 6.68 14.48
CA MET A 114 3.99 6.64 15.82
C MET A 114 5.24 7.54 15.98
N GLY A 115 5.70 8.20 14.91
CA GLY A 115 6.90 9.03 14.93
C GLY A 115 8.18 8.24 15.18
N VAL A 116 8.20 6.94 14.90
CA VAL A 116 9.41 6.11 15.03
C VAL A 116 10.33 6.31 13.84
N ILE A 117 9.75 6.56 12.65
CA ILE A 117 10.47 6.84 11.42
C ILE A 117 10.14 8.28 11.02
N PHE A 118 11.14 9.15 11.09
CA PHE A 118 11.05 10.51 10.56
C PHE A 118 11.64 10.52 9.14
N GLY A 119 10.83 10.98 8.20
CA GLY A 119 11.15 11.11 6.78
C GLY A 119 10.20 12.09 6.13
#